data_AF-A0A1E3GL76-F1
#
_entry.id   AF-A0A1E3GL76-F1
#
_cell.length_a   1.000
_cell.length_b   1.000
_cell.length_c   1.000
_cell.angle_alpha   90.00
_cell.angle_beta   90.00
_cell.angle_gamma   90.00
#
_symmetry.space_group_name_H-M   'P 1'
#
loop_
_entity.id
_entity.type
_entity.pdbx_description
1 polymer ?
#
loop_
_entity_poly.entity_id
_entity_poly.type
_entity_poly.pdbx_seq_one_letter_code
_entity_poly.pdbx_strand_id
1 'polypeptide(L)'
;MLFKDFTQDINPHQAYRIKKLKQQLQQAESYEEWKYIALKIDEESGAQEWKFDNSSPYFDAEVIAHRLGKLRRYRQQKRTRDLMYILREGLSYDIANIAHPLLFTEAYVGTKRIIEDYVEEVSQGLAYIASIDCTCLSMEEKIEYFQHCQRAYGQPALMFSGGSTLGLFHTGVCKALMEQDLLPKVMSGSSAGAIMTAMLGVSKPSQYIDILKGHNFFHEAFHFRTMSELMKGNGGLADVKYLKKFLVENLGDLTFEEALKTSSLHINIAVAPYDAGQDARILNAYTSPDLLVWSAVLASCAVPVLFPPVRLTSKRYDGQYTPYMGSTRWVDGSVRSDFPQEKMARLYNINYTIASQTNPHIVPFMQDDISRFRKGTLSWPQRIVRRQGAVITKGMMDFAREHAGSLPPVRRLLDHGYGVVDQRYYGDVNIVGKYSLRHYSYMLQNPRPYLFKILQREGERATWPKISLIETQERVGKTIQHCLELLNYQHTLNPIPEYIATT
;
A
#
# COMPACT_ATOMS: atom_id res chain seq x y z
N MET A 1 22.70 6.72 -4.67
CA MET A 1 23.85 6.06 -5.33
C MET A 1 23.58 4.55 -5.27
N LEU A 2 23.17 3.95 -6.39
CA LEU A 2 22.63 2.57 -6.45
C LEU A 2 23.64 1.49 -6.89
N PHE A 3 24.89 1.85 -7.20
CA PHE A 3 25.87 0.91 -7.77
C PHE A 3 27.23 1.19 -7.14
N LYS A 4 27.61 0.44 -6.10
CA LYS A 4 28.99 0.51 -5.58
C LYS A 4 29.75 -0.81 -5.70
N ASP A 5 29.07 -1.93 -5.94
CA ASP A 5 29.75 -3.24 -5.90
C ASP A 5 30.08 -3.80 -7.30
N PHE A 6 29.44 -3.32 -8.39
CA PHE A 6 29.80 -3.70 -9.78
C PHE A 6 30.79 -2.75 -10.46
N THR A 7 31.14 -1.63 -9.82
CA THR A 7 31.87 -0.52 -10.45
C THR A 7 33.40 -0.67 -10.48
N GLN A 8 33.96 -1.77 -9.98
CA GLN A 8 35.41 -1.90 -9.84
C GLN A 8 36.15 -2.10 -11.18
N ASP A 9 35.48 -2.57 -12.24
CA ASP A 9 36.07 -2.84 -13.55
C ASP A 9 35.36 -2.12 -14.72
N ILE A 10 34.69 -0.99 -14.48
CA ILE A 10 33.96 -0.27 -15.54
C ILE A 10 34.91 0.64 -16.32
N ASN A 11 35.05 0.41 -17.64
CA ASN A 11 35.82 1.28 -18.53
C ASN A 11 35.20 2.71 -18.55
N PRO A 12 36.01 3.80 -18.61
CA PRO A 12 35.51 5.17 -18.73
C PRO A 12 34.38 5.39 -19.76
N HIS A 13 34.41 4.72 -20.90
CA HIS A 13 33.35 4.81 -21.91
C HIS A 13 32.01 4.23 -21.42
N GLN A 14 32.04 3.11 -20.73
CA GLN A 14 30.88 2.45 -20.13
C GLN A 14 30.31 3.31 -18.99
N ALA A 15 31.18 3.87 -18.14
CA ALA A 15 30.77 4.82 -17.09
C ALA A 15 30.06 6.06 -17.68
N TYR A 16 30.55 6.59 -18.81
CA TYR A 16 29.90 7.69 -19.52
C TYR A 16 28.53 7.30 -20.07
N ARG A 17 28.40 6.11 -20.68
CA ARG A 17 27.11 5.59 -21.18
C ARG A 17 26.10 5.42 -20.05
N ILE A 18 26.49 4.78 -18.94
CA ILE A 18 25.63 4.62 -17.76
C ILE A 18 25.18 5.99 -17.23
N LYS A 19 26.09 6.97 -17.16
CA LYS A 19 25.75 8.34 -16.73
C LYS A 19 24.71 8.99 -17.65
N LYS A 20 24.88 8.87 -18.97
CA LYS A 20 23.91 9.37 -19.96
C LYS A 20 22.56 8.69 -19.84
N LEU A 21 22.53 7.36 -19.74
CA LEU A 21 21.30 6.59 -19.55
C LEU A 21 20.60 6.96 -18.24
N LYS A 22 21.32 7.19 -17.13
CA LYS A 22 20.73 7.65 -15.86
C LYS A 22 20.09 9.03 -15.96
N GLN A 23 20.62 9.92 -16.81
CA GLN A 23 19.98 11.22 -17.09
C GLN A 23 18.70 11.04 -17.89
N GLN A 24 18.71 10.16 -18.91
CA GLN A 24 17.51 9.83 -19.69
C GLN A 24 16.44 9.15 -18.82
N LEU A 25 16.83 8.25 -17.93
CA LEU A 25 15.94 7.57 -16.98
C LEU A 25 15.18 8.57 -16.09
N GLN A 26 15.82 9.68 -15.70
CA GLN A 26 15.18 10.75 -14.92
C GLN A 26 14.21 11.61 -15.75
N GLN A 27 14.28 11.54 -17.07
CA GLN A 27 13.41 12.28 -17.98
C GLN A 27 12.22 11.44 -18.45
N ALA A 28 12.26 10.12 -18.27
CA ALA A 28 11.19 9.20 -18.67
C ALA A 28 9.78 9.67 -18.25
N GLU A 29 8.83 9.49 -19.15
CA GLU A 29 7.43 9.90 -19.03
C GLU A 29 6.46 8.76 -18.80
N SER A 30 6.84 7.54 -19.18
CA SER A 30 6.06 6.33 -18.95
C SER A 30 6.89 5.23 -18.28
N TYR A 31 6.21 4.25 -17.67
CA TYR A 31 6.89 3.08 -17.14
C TYR A 31 7.58 2.26 -18.24
N GLU A 32 7.00 2.16 -19.43
CA GLU A 32 7.59 1.41 -20.56
C GLU A 32 8.92 2.01 -21.00
N GLU A 33 8.98 3.35 -21.15
CA GLU A 33 10.21 4.08 -21.46
C GLU A 33 11.23 3.91 -20.32
N TRP A 34 10.78 4.07 -19.08
CA TRP A 34 11.62 3.89 -17.90
C TRP A 34 12.21 2.48 -17.85
N LYS A 35 11.40 1.44 -18.06
CA LYS A 35 11.80 0.02 -18.07
C LYS A 35 12.81 -0.26 -19.18
N TYR A 36 12.59 0.29 -20.37
CA TYR A 36 13.52 0.14 -21.49
C TYR A 36 14.90 0.74 -21.18
N ILE A 37 14.95 1.97 -20.64
CA ILE A 37 16.22 2.61 -20.27
C ILE A 37 16.86 1.88 -19.09
N ALA A 38 16.06 1.44 -18.12
CA ALA A 38 16.53 0.70 -16.95
C ALA A 38 17.20 -0.61 -17.34
N LEU A 39 16.61 -1.39 -18.27
CA LEU A 39 17.21 -2.62 -18.79
C LEU A 39 18.57 -2.36 -19.47
N LYS A 40 18.69 -1.28 -20.26
CA LYS A 40 19.98 -0.89 -20.83
C LYS A 40 21.02 -0.52 -19.77
N ILE A 41 20.60 0.09 -18.68
CA ILE A 41 21.51 0.39 -17.56
C ILE A 41 21.93 -0.93 -16.88
N ASP A 42 21.02 -1.88 -16.70
CA ASP A 42 21.33 -3.19 -16.13
C ASP A 42 22.36 -3.94 -16.99
N GLU A 43 22.17 -3.95 -18.32
CA GLU A 43 23.13 -4.51 -19.28
C GLU A 43 24.50 -3.82 -19.21
N GLU A 44 24.54 -2.49 -19.29
CA GLU A 44 25.80 -1.74 -19.28
C GLU A 44 26.47 -1.74 -17.90
N SER A 45 25.77 -2.05 -16.80
CA SER A 45 26.34 -2.06 -15.45
C SER A 45 26.82 -3.42 -14.97
N GLY A 46 26.56 -4.49 -15.72
CA GLY A 46 26.85 -5.86 -15.29
C GLY A 46 25.77 -6.46 -14.36
N ALA A 47 24.67 -5.73 -14.13
CA ALA A 47 23.60 -6.19 -13.25
C ALA A 47 22.79 -7.34 -13.88
N GLN A 48 22.84 -7.49 -15.21
CA GLN A 48 22.19 -8.59 -15.90
C GLN A 48 22.89 -9.93 -15.61
N GLU A 49 24.22 -9.95 -15.57
CA GLU A 49 25.03 -11.10 -15.18
C GLU A 49 24.77 -11.50 -13.72
N TRP A 50 24.62 -10.51 -12.83
CA TRP A 50 24.24 -10.74 -11.44
C TRP A 50 22.90 -11.50 -11.32
N LYS A 51 21.94 -11.30 -12.23
CA LYS A 51 20.66 -12.04 -12.20
C LYS A 51 20.85 -13.54 -12.48
N PHE A 52 21.84 -13.91 -13.29
CA PHE A 52 22.13 -15.31 -13.63
C PHE A 52 22.98 -16.02 -12.58
N ASP A 53 23.68 -15.29 -11.72
CA ASP A 53 24.29 -15.86 -10.54
C ASP A 53 23.21 -16.23 -9.51
N ASN A 54 23.02 -17.52 -9.27
CA ASN A 54 22.04 -18.01 -8.30
C ASN A 54 22.43 -17.72 -6.85
N SER A 55 23.67 -17.30 -6.57
CA SER A 55 24.13 -17.04 -5.22
C SER A 55 23.63 -15.68 -4.68
N SER A 56 23.18 -15.69 -3.44
CA SER A 56 22.91 -14.47 -2.68
C SER A 56 22.79 -14.79 -1.19
N PRO A 57 23.26 -13.91 -0.29
CA PRO A 57 23.00 -14.06 1.14
C PRO A 57 21.56 -13.74 1.54
N TYR A 58 20.72 -13.28 0.60
CA TYR A 58 19.38 -12.79 0.88
C TYR A 58 18.25 -13.77 0.56
N PHE A 59 18.53 -14.94 -0.03
CA PHE A 59 17.53 -16.01 -0.19
C PHE A 59 18.21 -17.38 -0.18
N ASP A 60 17.44 -18.43 0.10
CA ASP A 60 17.95 -19.80 0.06
C ASP A 60 17.83 -20.36 -1.36
N ALA A 61 18.94 -20.29 -2.10
CA ALA A 61 19.01 -20.73 -3.49
C ALA A 61 18.85 -22.25 -3.64
N GLU A 62 19.31 -23.04 -2.66
CA GLU A 62 19.23 -24.51 -2.71
C GLU A 62 17.78 -24.97 -2.58
N VAL A 63 17.04 -24.37 -1.65
CA VAL A 63 15.60 -24.64 -1.46
C VAL A 63 14.83 -24.29 -2.73
N ILE A 64 15.07 -23.12 -3.33
CA ILE A 64 14.37 -22.70 -4.55
C ILE A 64 14.73 -23.59 -5.74
N ALA A 65 16.01 -23.92 -5.94
CA ALA A 65 16.45 -24.79 -7.02
C ALA A 65 15.80 -26.18 -6.95
N HIS A 66 15.80 -26.79 -5.75
CA HIS A 66 15.20 -28.10 -5.53
C HIS A 66 13.69 -28.09 -5.78
N ARG A 67 12.99 -27.07 -5.29
CA ARG A 67 11.54 -26.93 -5.50
C ARG A 67 11.20 -26.70 -6.96
N LEU A 68 11.94 -25.83 -7.66
CA LEU A 68 11.78 -25.58 -9.09
C LEU A 68 11.93 -26.87 -9.91
N GLY A 69 12.95 -27.68 -9.62
CA GLY A 69 13.16 -28.97 -10.27
C GLY A 69 11.99 -29.94 -10.07
N LYS A 70 11.46 -30.03 -8.84
CA LYS A 70 10.30 -30.86 -8.53
C LYS A 70 9.02 -30.38 -9.22
N LEU A 71 8.74 -29.08 -9.19
CA LEU A 71 7.57 -28.48 -9.84
C LEU A 71 7.56 -28.79 -11.34
N ARG A 72 8.67 -28.51 -12.04
CA ARG A 72 8.86 -28.82 -13.46
C ARG A 72 8.62 -30.30 -13.75
N ARG A 73 9.25 -31.18 -12.97
CA ARG A 73 9.11 -32.63 -13.13
C ARG A 73 7.66 -33.09 -12.96
N TYR A 74 6.98 -32.66 -11.91
CA TYR A 74 5.60 -33.10 -11.64
C TYR A 74 4.61 -32.58 -12.67
N ARG A 75 4.76 -31.33 -13.13
CA ARG A 75 3.92 -30.79 -14.21
C ARG A 75 4.13 -31.51 -15.53
N GLN A 76 5.38 -31.70 -15.97
CA GLN A 76 5.71 -32.37 -17.23
C GLN A 76 5.26 -33.83 -17.26
N GLN A 77 5.38 -34.54 -16.12
CA GLN A 77 4.94 -35.93 -15.98
C GLN A 77 3.42 -36.05 -15.68
N LYS A 78 2.67 -34.94 -15.64
CA LYS A 78 1.24 -34.90 -15.27
C LYS A 78 0.93 -35.60 -13.94
N ARG A 79 1.86 -35.51 -12.98
CA ARG A 79 1.69 -36.04 -11.61
C ARG A 79 0.91 -35.04 -10.76
N THR A 80 -0.38 -34.87 -11.05
CA THR A 80 -1.18 -33.76 -10.53
C THR A 80 -1.27 -33.73 -9.01
N ARG A 81 -1.51 -34.87 -8.34
CA ARG A 81 -1.64 -34.91 -6.88
C ARG A 81 -0.32 -34.51 -6.18
N ASP A 82 0.82 -34.91 -6.73
CA ASP A 82 2.14 -34.50 -6.23
C ASP A 82 2.41 -33.00 -6.48
N LEU A 83 1.99 -32.48 -7.64
CA LEU A 83 2.08 -31.07 -7.97
C LEU A 83 1.26 -30.21 -6.99
N MET A 84 0.00 -30.60 -6.74
CA MET A 84 -0.87 -29.94 -5.76
C MET A 84 -0.24 -29.93 -4.36
N TYR A 85 0.37 -31.05 -3.96
CA TYR A 85 1.02 -31.18 -2.66
C TYR A 85 2.17 -30.18 -2.50
N ILE A 86 3.12 -30.15 -3.44
CA ILE A 86 4.28 -29.23 -3.36
C ILE A 86 3.87 -27.76 -3.49
N LEU A 87 2.85 -27.44 -4.29
CA LEU A 87 2.33 -26.08 -4.41
C LEU A 87 1.77 -25.61 -3.07
N ARG A 88 0.94 -26.42 -2.40
CA ARG A 88 0.36 -26.12 -1.08
C ARG A 88 1.41 -25.86 0.00
N GLU A 89 2.51 -26.63 0.00
CA GLU A 89 3.63 -26.41 0.93
C GLU A 89 4.29 -25.03 0.77
N GLY A 90 4.20 -24.43 -0.42
CA GLY A 90 4.90 -23.20 -0.77
C GLY A 90 4.02 -21.99 -1.00
N LEU A 91 2.77 -22.00 -0.54
CA LEU A 91 1.85 -20.86 -0.66
C LEU A 91 2.21 -19.74 0.32
N SER A 92 3.32 -19.07 0.04
CA SER A 92 3.76 -17.86 0.73
C SER A 92 4.40 -16.92 -0.29
N TYR A 93 4.17 -15.62 -0.13
CA TYR A 93 4.77 -14.59 -0.98
C TYR A 93 6.29 -14.47 -0.82
N ASP A 94 6.84 -14.97 0.30
CA ASP A 94 8.25 -14.84 0.68
C ASP A 94 8.87 -16.19 1.08
N ILE A 95 8.51 -17.26 0.36
CA ILE A 95 9.14 -18.57 0.58
C ILE A 95 10.65 -18.47 0.39
N ALA A 96 11.43 -19.02 1.33
CA ALA A 96 12.89 -18.96 1.27
C ALA A 96 13.48 -17.52 1.14
N ASN A 97 12.74 -16.50 1.59
CA ASN A 97 13.14 -15.10 1.58
C ASN A 97 13.33 -14.51 0.15
N ILE A 98 12.62 -15.04 -0.85
CA ILE A 98 12.72 -14.60 -2.26
C ILE A 98 12.24 -13.15 -2.51
N ALA A 99 11.42 -12.60 -1.62
CA ALA A 99 10.90 -11.24 -1.71
C ALA A 99 11.73 -10.25 -0.90
N HIS A 100 12.92 -10.64 -0.45
CA HIS A 100 13.79 -9.76 0.33
C HIS A 100 14.17 -8.48 -0.45
N PRO A 101 13.96 -7.26 0.09
CA PRO A 101 14.11 -6.02 -0.67
C PRO A 101 15.48 -5.81 -1.33
N LEU A 102 16.57 -6.32 -0.73
CA LEU A 102 17.92 -6.19 -1.30
C LEU A 102 18.14 -6.98 -2.61
N LEU A 103 17.29 -7.96 -2.90
CA LEU A 103 17.29 -8.67 -4.19
C LEU A 103 16.74 -7.80 -5.34
N PHE A 104 16.12 -6.67 -5.02
CA PHE A 104 15.51 -5.75 -5.98
C PHE A 104 16.23 -4.38 -5.99
N THR A 105 17.39 -4.29 -5.34
CA THR A 105 18.23 -3.08 -5.35
C THR A 105 19.47 -3.18 -6.22
N GLU A 106 19.89 -4.40 -6.58
CA GLU A 106 21.09 -4.65 -7.39
C GLU A 106 20.85 -4.43 -8.89
N ALA A 107 19.63 -4.69 -9.36
CA ALA A 107 19.17 -4.41 -10.72
C ALA A 107 17.96 -3.46 -10.69
N TYR A 108 17.75 -2.68 -11.75
CA TYR A 108 16.59 -1.81 -11.86
C TYR A 108 15.30 -2.58 -12.17
N VAL A 109 15.39 -3.66 -12.95
CA VAL A 109 14.23 -4.45 -13.38
C VAL A 109 14.45 -5.92 -13.06
N GLY A 110 13.48 -6.54 -12.40
CA GLY A 110 13.52 -7.96 -12.06
C GLY A 110 14.45 -8.27 -10.88
N THR A 111 14.78 -9.54 -10.75
CA THR A 111 15.69 -10.04 -9.70
C THR A 111 16.48 -11.25 -10.20
N LYS A 112 16.99 -12.09 -9.30
CA LYS A 112 17.66 -13.34 -9.64
C LYS A 112 16.77 -14.21 -10.54
N ARG A 113 17.34 -14.70 -11.63
CA ARG A 113 16.60 -15.43 -12.67
C ARG A 113 15.94 -16.69 -12.12
N ILE A 114 16.59 -17.38 -11.19
CA ILE A 114 16.04 -18.57 -10.54
C ILE A 114 14.76 -18.27 -9.74
N ILE A 115 14.62 -17.06 -9.18
CA ILE A 115 13.40 -16.62 -8.47
C ILE A 115 12.29 -16.37 -9.49
N GLU A 116 12.59 -15.65 -10.57
CA GLU A 116 11.62 -15.39 -11.65
C GLU A 116 11.11 -16.71 -12.27
N ASP A 117 12.02 -17.63 -12.58
CA ASP A 117 11.72 -18.96 -13.10
C ASP A 117 10.89 -19.80 -12.11
N TYR A 118 11.15 -19.69 -10.81
CA TYR A 118 10.38 -20.37 -9.77
C TYR A 118 8.94 -19.85 -9.68
N VAL A 119 8.76 -18.54 -9.60
CA VAL A 119 7.43 -17.93 -9.51
C VAL A 119 6.62 -18.24 -10.78
N GLU A 120 7.26 -18.17 -11.95
CA GLU A 120 6.64 -18.54 -13.22
C GLU A 120 6.21 -20.01 -13.24
N GLU A 121 7.07 -20.94 -12.80
CA GLU A 121 6.72 -22.36 -12.75
C GLU A 121 5.57 -22.64 -11.77
N VAL A 122 5.51 -21.95 -10.63
CA VAL A 122 4.37 -22.00 -9.69
C VAL A 122 3.08 -21.56 -10.39
N SER A 123 3.11 -20.42 -11.09
CA SER A 123 1.97 -19.93 -11.85
C SER A 123 1.52 -20.90 -12.95
N GLN A 124 2.46 -21.47 -13.70
CA GLN A 124 2.15 -22.48 -14.72
C GLN A 124 1.57 -23.77 -14.11
N GLY A 125 2.06 -24.18 -12.94
CA GLY A 125 1.52 -25.32 -12.20
C GLY A 125 0.08 -25.11 -11.75
N LEU A 126 -0.23 -23.92 -11.23
CA LEU A 126 -1.59 -23.52 -10.88
C LEU A 126 -2.50 -23.46 -12.12
N ALA A 127 -2.06 -22.81 -13.19
CA ALA A 127 -2.80 -22.75 -14.45
C ALA A 127 -3.11 -24.14 -15.02
N TYR A 128 -2.16 -25.08 -14.94
CA TYR A 128 -2.38 -26.47 -15.34
C TYR A 128 -3.48 -27.17 -14.51
N ILE A 129 -3.50 -26.98 -13.18
CA ILE A 129 -4.53 -27.57 -12.32
C ILE A 129 -5.93 -27.01 -12.66
N ALA A 130 -6.01 -25.72 -12.98
CA ALA A 130 -7.26 -25.08 -13.41
C ALA A 130 -7.69 -25.49 -14.83
N SER A 131 -6.77 -25.90 -15.70
CA SER A 131 -7.07 -26.17 -17.11
C SER A 131 -7.89 -27.44 -17.33
N ILE A 132 -8.44 -27.56 -18.53
CA ILE A 132 -9.18 -28.74 -19.00
C ILE A 132 -8.26 -29.96 -19.12
N ASP A 133 -6.95 -29.75 -19.33
CA ASP A 133 -5.96 -30.83 -19.43
C ASP A 133 -5.77 -31.60 -18.12
N CYS A 134 -6.13 -30.99 -16.99
CA CYS A 134 -6.22 -31.65 -15.71
C CYS A 134 -7.55 -32.40 -15.60
N THR A 135 -7.58 -33.64 -16.07
CA THR A 135 -8.76 -34.52 -16.06
C THR A 135 -8.96 -35.30 -14.76
N CYS A 136 -7.96 -35.30 -13.88
CA CYS A 136 -7.98 -36.08 -12.64
C CYS A 136 -8.76 -35.43 -11.47
N LEU A 137 -9.33 -34.25 -11.69
CA LEU A 137 -10.15 -33.51 -10.72
C LEU A 137 -11.44 -33.06 -11.39
N SER A 138 -12.55 -33.17 -10.65
CA SER A 138 -13.82 -32.54 -10.99
C SER A 138 -13.73 -31.01 -10.92
N MET A 139 -14.75 -30.32 -11.47
CA MET A 139 -14.82 -28.86 -11.42
C MET A 139 -14.92 -28.36 -9.97
N GLU A 140 -15.72 -29.05 -9.15
CA GLU A 140 -15.93 -28.75 -7.74
C GLU A 140 -14.65 -28.90 -6.93
N GLU A 141 -13.89 -29.99 -7.13
CA GLU A 141 -12.58 -30.19 -6.49
C GLU A 141 -11.56 -29.10 -6.88
N LYS A 142 -11.59 -28.62 -8.14
CA LYS A 142 -10.73 -27.52 -8.59
C LYS A 142 -11.12 -26.23 -7.86
N ILE A 143 -12.41 -25.88 -7.83
CA ILE A 143 -12.89 -24.68 -7.14
C ILE A 143 -12.50 -24.72 -5.65
N GLU A 144 -12.75 -25.84 -4.97
CA GLU A 144 -12.37 -26.03 -3.57
C GLU A 144 -10.86 -25.88 -3.36
N TYR A 145 -10.04 -26.47 -4.24
CA TYR A 145 -8.59 -26.33 -4.20
C TYR A 145 -8.16 -24.86 -4.27
N PHE A 146 -8.71 -24.08 -5.21
CA PHE A 146 -8.34 -22.68 -5.37
C PHE A 146 -8.88 -21.77 -4.26
N GLN A 147 -10.06 -22.07 -3.71
CA GLN A 147 -10.55 -21.38 -2.51
C GLN A 147 -9.61 -21.59 -1.31
N HIS A 148 -9.12 -22.82 -1.12
CA HIS A 148 -8.10 -23.10 -0.10
C HIS A 148 -6.79 -22.39 -0.38
N CYS A 149 -6.32 -22.37 -1.63
CA CYS A 149 -5.11 -21.65 -2.01
C CYS A 149 -5.24 -20.14 -1.76
N GLN A 150 -6.38 -19.53 -2.08
CA GLN A 150 -6.62 -18.11 -1.85
C GLN A 150 -6.59 -17.77 -0.35
N ARG A 151 -7.23 -18.61 0.49
CA ARG A 151 -7.19 -18.44 1.96
C ARG A 151 -5.80 -18.64 2.53
N ALA A 152 -5.04 -19.62 2.04
CA ALA A 152 -3.69 -19.89 2.52
C ALA A 152 -2.69 -18.81 2.11
N TYR A 153 -2.77 -18.32 0.86
CA TYR A 153 -1.85 -17.33 0.32
C TYR A 153 -2.08 -15.92 0.89
N GLY A 154 -3.34 -15.56 1.13
CA GLY A 154 -3.71 -14.20 1.53
C GLY A 154 -3.74 -13.22 0.35
N GLN A 155 -3.82 -11.93 0.66
CA GLN A 155 -3.89 -10.86 -0.34
C GLN A 155 -3.12 -9.59 0.07
N PRO A 156 -2.63 -8.78 -0.90
CA PRO A 156 -1.98 -7.53 -0.59
C PRO A 156 -2.94 -6.47 -0.03
N ALA A 157 -2.39 -5.51 0.69
CA ALA A 157 -3.07 -4.26 0.99
C ALA A 157 -2.20 -3.03 0.68
N LEU A 158 -2.85 -1.99 0.15
CA LEU A 158 -2.24 -0.69 -0.12
C LEU A 158 -2.62 0.30 0.99
N MET A 159 -1.63 0.92 1.61
CA MET A 159 -1.81 1.84 2.75
C MET A 159 -1.31 3.24 2.38
N PHE A 160 -2.20 4.22 2.44
CA PHE A 160 -1.92 5.61 2.14
C PHE A 160 -1.81 6.42 3.43
N SER A 161 -0.66 7.04 3.63
CA SER A 161 -0.42 7.87 4.80
C SER A 161 -1.12 9.23 4.71
N GLY A 162 -1.10 9.96 5.83
CA GLY A 162 -1.32 11.40 5.80
C GLY A 162 -0.23 12.16 5.02
N GLY A 163 -0.43 13.48 4.86
CA GLY A 163 0.51 14.34 4.14
C GLY A 163 -0.04 15.68 3.65
N SER A 164 -1.30 16.02 3.96
CA SER A 164 -1.99 17.21 3.42
C SER A 164 -1.93 17.22 1.87
N THR A 165 -1.63 18.36 1.22
CA THR A 165 -1.53 18.48 -0.25
C THR A 165 -0.48 17.52 -0.86
N LEU A 166 0.52 17.05 -0.09
CA LEU A 166 1.47 16.05 -0.57
C LEU A 166 0.82 14.69 -0.85
N GLY A 167 -0.38 14.45 -0.32
CA GLY A 167 -1.17 13.25 -0.61
C GLY A 167 -1.52 13.07 -2.09
N LEU A 168 -1.42 14.13 -2.92
CA LEU A 168 -1.53 14.00 -4.39
C LEU A 168 -0.48 13.03 -4.97
N PHE A 169 0.63 12.81 -4.28
CA PHE A 169 1.62 11.78 -4.64
C PHE A 169 1.01 10.38 -4.74
N HIS A 170 0.01 10.05 -3.90
CA HIS A 170 -0.67 8.76 -3.93
C HIS A 170 -1.37 8.49 -5.27
N THR A 171 -1.79 9.53 -5.99
CA THR A 171 -2.38 9.38 -7.34
C THR A 171 -1.38 8.78 -8.32
N GLY A 172 -0.11 9.16 -8.22
CA GLY A 172 0.96 8.59 -9.06
C GLY A 172 1.25 7.15 -8.75
N VAL A 173 1.21 6.80 -7.45
CA VAL A 173 1.36 5.41 -6.99
C VAL A 173 0.23 4.55 -7.52
N CYS A 174 -1.03 4.99 -7.37
CA CYS A 174 -2.19 4.28 -7.88
C CYS A 174 -2.13 4.11 -9.40
N LYS A 175 -1.75 5.16 -10.13
CA LYS A 175 -1.61 5.13 -11.58
C LYS A 175 -0.57 4.10 -12.02
N ALA A 176 0.65 4.14 -11.46
CA ALA A 176 1.71 3.22 -11.83
C ALA A 176 1.36 1.74 -11.50
N LEU A 177 0.71 1.49 -10.36
CA LEU A 177 0.25 0.14 -10.02
C LEU A 177 -0.88 -0.32 -10.95
N MET A 178 -1.88 0.52 -11.19
CA MET A 178 -3.02 0.20 -12.05
C MET A 178 -2.62 -0.07 -13.51
N GLU A 179 -1.68 0.70 -14.06
CA GLU A 179 -1.14 0.49 -15.41
C GLU A 179 -0.47 -0.89 -15.58
N GLN A 180 0.03 -1.47 -14.48
CA GLN A 180 0.61 -2.80 -14.45
C GLN A 180 -0.33 -3.86 -13.87
N ASP A 181 -1.62 -3.50 -13.68
CA ASP A 181 -2.64 -4.32 -13.04
C ASP A 181 -2.35 -4.64 -11.55
N LEU A 182 -1.33 -4.07 -10.92
CA LEU A 182 -0.85 -4.39 -9.55
C LEU A 182 -1.56 -3.60 -8.43
N LEU A 183 -2.80 -3.13 -8.66
CA LEU A 183 -3.52 -2.32 -7.67
C LEU A 183 -4.28 -3.23 -6.68
N PRO A 184 -3.94 -3.24 -5.37
CA PRO A 184 -4.60 -4.12 -4.41
C PRO A 184 -6.08 -3.78 -4.18
N LYS A 185 -6.91 -4.80 -3.98
CA LYS A 185 -8.35 -4.64 -3.67
C LYS A 185 -8.60 -4.10 -2.25
N VAL A 186 -7.67 -4.33 -1.33
CA VAL A 186 -7.75 -3.87 0.06
C VAL A 186 -6.94 -2.60 0.22
N MET A 187 -7.60 -1.51 0.60
CA MET A 187 -6.98 -0.19 0.74
C MET A 187 -7.25 0.38 2.13
N SER A 188 -6.25 1.06 2.69
CA SER A 188 -6.36 1.79 3.94
C SER A 188 -5.82 3.21 3.78
N GLY A 189 -6.50 4.18 4.36
CA GLY A 189 -6.11 5.57 4.29
C GLY A 189 -6.28 6.31 5.61
N SER A 190 -5.39 7.26 5.84
CA SER A 190 -5.42 8.19 6.96
C SER A 190 -5.22 9.62 6.43
N SER A 191 -6.01 10.58 6.91
CA SER A 191 -5.93 11.98 6.51
C SER A 191 -6.03 12.17 4.97
N ALA A 192 -5.01 12.76 4.32
CA ALA A 192 -4.97 12.87 2.86
C ALA A 192 -5.05 11.51 2.12
N GLY A 193 -4.48 10.44 2.70
CA GLY A 193 -4.61 9.08 2.19
C GLY A 193 -6.04 8.53 2.29
N ALA A 194 -6.83 8.97 3.29
CA ALA A 194 -8.24 8.61 3.41
C ALA A 194 -9.07 9.21 2.27
N ILE A 195 -8.73 10.43 1.81
CA ILE A 195 -9.36 11.04 0.63
C ILE A 195 -9.12 10.19 -0.62
N MET A 196 -7.87 9.80 -0.89
CA MET A 196 -7.53 8.94 -2.03
C MET A 196 -8.23 7.58 -1.96
N THR A 197 -8.21 6.95 -0.78
CA THR A 197 -8.89 5.67 -0.53
C THR A 197 -10.38 5.76 -0.81
N ALA A 198 -11.04 6.79 -0.27
CA ALA A 198 -12.47 6.99 -0.44
C ALA A 198 -12.84 7.30 -1.90
N MET A 199 -12.08 8.15 -2.59
CA MET A 199 -12.32 8.45 -3.99
C MET A 199 -12.28 7.19 -4.87
N LEU A 200 -11.32 6.28 -4.66
CA LEU A 200 -11.33 5.00 -5.38
C LEU A 200 -12.48 4.08 -4.94
N GLY A 201 -12.78 4.04 -3.64
CA GLY A 201 -13.78 3.13 -3.08
C GLY A 201 -15.23 3.47 -3.39
N VAL A 202 -15.56 4.73 -3.69
CA VAL A 202 -16.92 5.15 -4.07
C VAL A 202 -17.13 5.17 -5.58
N SER A 203 -16.04 5.14 -6.36
CA SER A 203 -16.08 5.22 -7.81
C SER A 203 -16.09 3.86 -8.47
N LYS A 204 -16.69 3.80 -9.66
CA LYS A 204 -16.67 2.60 -10.51
C LYS A 204 -15.28 2.43 -11.13
N PRO A 205 -14.82 1.20 -11.42
CA PRO A 205 -13.54 0.96 -12.08
C PRO A 205 -13.33 1.76 -13.37
N SER A 206 -14.39 2.00 -14.14
CA SER A 206 -14.34 2.81 -15.38
C SER A 206 -13.98 4.28 -15.15
N GLN A 207 -14.15 4.80 -13.93
CA GLN A 207 -13.92 6.21 -13.57
C GLN A 207 -12.52 6.44 -12.98
N TYR A 208 -11.76 5.39 -12.68
CA TYR A 208 -10.45 5.52 -12.02
C TYR A 208 -9.48 6.36 -12.84
N ILE A 209 -9.48 6.20 -14.17
CA ILE A 209 -8.62 6.98 -15.06
C ILE A 209 -8.93 8.48 -14.93
N ASP A 210 -10.20 8.87 -14.78
CA ASP A 210 -10.58 10.28 -14.70
C ASP A 210 -10.20 10.91 -13.36
N ILE A 211 -10.36 10.16 -12.26
CA ILE A 211 -9.89 10.54 -10.92
C ILE A 211 -8.37 10.74 -10.94
N LEU A 212 -7.64 9.83 -11.57
CA LEU A 212 -6.19 9.90 -11.70
C LEU A 212 -5.73 11.03 -12.65
N LYS A 213 -6.57 11.49 -13.58
CA LYS A 213 -6.30 12.72 -14.36
C LYS A 213 -6.51 14.01 -13.54
N GLY A 214 -6.99 13.89 -12.31
CA GLY A 214 -7.23 15.00 -11.40
C GLY A 214 -8.61 15.62 -11.53
N HIS A 215 -9.55 14.99 -12.24
CA HIS A 215 -10.93 15.47 -12.28
C HIS A 215 -11.47 15.54 -10.84
N ASN A 216 -12.04 16.69 -10.49
CA ASN A 216 -12.55 17.08 -9.18
C ASN A 216 -11.53 17.35 -8.04
N PHE A 217 -10.23 17.14 -8.23
CA PHE A 217 -9.22 17.51 -7.21
C PHE A 217 -8.97 19.03 -7.11
N PHE A 218 -9.44 19.82 -8.08
CA PHE A 218 -9.11 21.24 -8.24
C PHE A 218 -10.10 22.21 -7.60
N HIS A 219 -11.17 21.71 -6.95
CA HIS A 219 -12.07 22.56 -6.17
C HIS A 219 -11.41 22.94 -4.83
N GLU A 220 -11.68 24.15 -4.33
CA GLU A 220 -11.05 24.76 -3.15
C GLU A 220 -11.20 23.89 -1.88
N ALA A 221 -10.31 22.93 -1.68
CA ALA A 221 -10.37 21.98 -0.57
C ALA A 221 -9.85 22.58 0.75
N PHE A 222 -8.94 23.55 0.71
CA PHE A 222 -8.37 24.20 1.90
C PHE A 222 -8.55 25.72 1.88
N HIS A 223 -9.46 26.22 2.71
CA HIS A 223 -9.50 27.65 3.08
C HIS A 223 -8.90 27.79 4.49
N PHE A 224 -7.70 28.36 4.57
CA PHE A 224 -7.08 28.72 5.85
C PHE A 224 -7.73 30.00 6.38
N ARG A 225 -8.04 30.04 7.67
CA ARG A 225 -8.65 31.23 8.29
C ARG A 225 -7.62 32.34 8.44
N THR A 226 -8.08 33.57 8.31
CA THR A 226 -7.24 34.75 8.51
C THR A 226 -6.96 34.93 10.01
N MET A 227 -5.80 35.49 10.39
CA MET A 227 -5.44 35.73 11.81
C MET A 227 -6.51 36.52 12.59
N SER A 228 -7.25 37.42 11.91
CA SER A 228 -8.37 38.19 12.48
C SER A 228 -9.61 37.33 12.79
N GLU A 229 -9.87 36.27 12.01
CA GLU A 229 -10.98 35.33 12.21
C GLU A 229 -10.67 34.30 13.30
N LEU A 230 -9.39 33.94 13.43
CA LEU A 230 -8.90 33.04 14.46
C LEU A 230 -9.00 33.65 15.86
N MET A 231 -8.80 34.98 15.98
CA MET A 231 -8.99 35.71 17.24
C MET A 231 -10.46 35.90 17.64
N LYS A 232 -11.43 35.67 16.72
CA LYS A 232 -12.87 35.89 16.97
C LYS A 232 -13.66 34.63 17.33
N GLY A 233 -13.05 33.43 17.39
CA GLY A 233 -13.81 32.24 17.78
C GLY A 233 -12.98 30.98 18.06
N ASN A 234 -13.56 30.06 18.85
CA ASN A 234 -12.99 28.77 19.30
C ASN A 234 -12.88 27.70 18.19
N GLY A 235 -12.34 28.03 17.01
CA GLY A 235 -12.18 27.08 15.88
C GLY A 235 -10.74 26.89 15.43
N GLY A 236 -10.46 25.75 14.78
CA GLY A 236 -9.14 25.43 14.20
C GLY A 236 -8.69 26.36 13.08
N LEU A 237 -7.44 26.22 12.65
CA LEU A 237 -6.76 27.05 11.64
C LEU A 237 -7.36 26.96 10.22
N ALA A 238 -8.05 25.87 9.88
CA ALA A 238 -8.66 25.66 8.57
C ALA A 238 -10.17 25.41 8.65
N ASP A 239 -10.92 25.85 7.64
CA ASP A 239 -12.38 25.73 7.64
C ASP A 239 -12.88 24.35 7.18
N VAL A 240 -13.38 23.57 8.14
CA VAL A 240 -13.99 22.25 7.95
C VAL A 240 -15.18 22.29 6.99
N LYS A 241 -15.87 23.43 6.84
CA LYS A 241 -17.03 23.53 5.95
C LYS A 241 -16.67 23.35 4.49
N TYR A 242 -15.54 23.91 4.05
CA TYR A 242 -15.06 23.78 2.66
C TYR A 242 -14.63 22.35 2.37
N LEU A 243 -13.85 21.74 3.28
CA LEU A 243 -13.47 20.34 3.15
C LEU A 243 -14.69 19.42 3.15
N LYS A 244 -15.68 19.67 4.02
CA LYS A 244 -16.93 18.91 4.02
C LYS A 244 -17.68 19.03 2.70
N LYS A 245 -17.80 20.25 2.16
CA LYS A 245 -18.46 20.48 0.87
C LYS A 245 -17.77 19.71 -0.25
N PHE A 246 -16.43 19.83 -0.33
CA PHE A 246 -15.60 19.08 -1.26
C PHE A 246 -15.82 17.57 -1.14
N LEU A 247 -15.82 17.02 0.08
CA LEU A 247 -16.00 15.58 0.29
C LEU A 247 -17.41 15.10 -0.08
N VAL A 248 -18.46 15.86 0.24
CA VAL A 248 -19.84 15.51 -0.12
C VAL A 248 -20.04 15.56 -1.64
N GLU A 249 -19.51 16.58 -2.31
CA GLU A 249 -19.59 16.71 -3.78
C GLU A 249 -18.85 15.58 -4.52
N ASN A 250 -17.73 15.09 -3.96
CA ASN A 250 -16.90 14.08 -4.60
C ASN A 250 -17.28 12.64 -4.25
N LEU A 251 -17.68 12.38 -3.01
CA LEU A 251 -17.92 11.03 -2.50
C LEU A 251 -19.40 10.65 -2.53
N GLY A 252 -20.28 11.66 -2.61
CA GLY A 252 -21.72 11.47 -2.51
C GLY A 252 -22.15 10.92 -1.13
N ASP A 253 -23.45 10.64 -1.00
CA ASP A 253 -24.05 10.10 0.23
C ASP A 253 -24.05 8.57 0.25
N LEU A 254 -22.88 7.99 -0.02
CA LEU A 254 -22.64 6.55 -0.01
C LEU A 254 -22.16 6.08 1.37
N THR A 255 -22.70 4.96 1.81
CA THR A 255 -22.19 4.21 2.98
C THR A 255 -21.02 3.31 2.60
N PHE A 256 -20.30 2.77 3.59
CA PHE A 256 -19.23 1.81 3.31
C PHE A 256 -19.72 0.53 2.62
N GLU A 257 -20.93 0.07 2.96
CA GLU A 257 -21.53 -1.09 2.29
C GLU A 257 -21.88 -0.78 0.83
N GLU A 258 -22.48 0.39 0.57
CA GLU A 258 -22.84 0.85 -0.78
C GLU A 258 -21.57 1.08 -1.63
N ALA A 259 -20.52 1.65 -1.04
CA ALA A 259 -19.23 1.86 -1.68
C ALA A 259 -18.58 0.52 -2.09
N LEU A 260 -18.59 -0.49 -1.21
CA LEU A 260 -18.07 -1.82 -1.51
C LEU A 260 -18.80 -2.46 -2.70
N LYS A 261 -20.13 -2.34 -2.77
CA LYS A 261 -20.93 -2.85 -3.91
C LYS A 261 -20.60 -2.13 -5.22
N THR A 262 -20.20 -0.86 -5.15
CA THR A 262 -19.93 -0.02 -6.32
C THR A 262 -18.53 -0.23 -6.90
N SER A 263 -17.51 -0.25 -6.05
CA SER A 263 -16.09 -0.34 -6.47
C SER A 263 -15.53 -1.75 -6.41
N SER A 264 -16.14 -2.66 -5.64
CA SER A 264 -15.53 -3.94 -5.24
C SER A 264 -14.21 -3.78 -4.47
N LEU A 265 -13.90 -2.58 -3.99
CA LEU A 265 -12.72 -2.30 -3.17
C LEU A 265 -13.08 -2.32 -1.68
N HIS A 266 -12.23 -2.96 -0.89
CA HIS A 266 -12.33 -2.93 0.55
C HIS A 266 -11.60 -1.70 1.10
N ILE A 267 -12.34 -0.60 1.24
CA ILE A 267 -11.83 0.64 1.80
C ILE A 267 -11.86 0.66 3.33
N ASN A 268 -10.79 1.19 3.91
CA ASN A 268 -10.57 1.26 5.35
C ASN A 268 -10.09 2.65 5.72
N ILE A 269 -10.80 3.32 6.63
CA ILE A 269 -10.47 4.68 7.07
C ILE A 269 -10.12 4.66 8.55
N ALA A 270 -8.93 5.15 8.90
CA ALA A 270 -8.47 5.26 10.28
C ALA A 270 -8.99 6.54 10.94
N VAL A 271 -9.57 6.42 12.13
CA VAL A 271 -10.00 7.54 12.99
C VAL A 271 -9.61 7.30 14.43
N ALA A 272 -9.32 8.36 15.17
CA ALA A 272 -9.07 8.30 16.60
C ALA A 272 -10.16 9.05 17.38
N PRO A 273 -10.62 8.55 18.53
CA PRO A 273 -11.50 9.31 19.40
C PRO A 273 -10.74 10.50 19.99
N TYR A 274 -11.42 11.64 20.09
CA TYR A 274 -10.86 12.85 20.69
C TYR A 274 -10.59 12.67 22.20
N ASP A 275 -11.46 11.94 22.87
CA ASP A 275 -11.31 11.61 24.28
C ASP A 275 -10.29 10.48 24.42
N ALA A 276 -9.22 10.74 25.18
CA ALA A 276 -7.97 9.96 25.13
C ALA A 276 -8.06 8.51 25.66
N GLY A 277 -9.24 8.05 26.09
CA GLY A 277 -9.45 6.75 26.73
C GLY A 277 -9.65 5.57 25.78
N GLN A 278 -9.72 5.77 24.46
CA GLN A 278 -9.97 4.69 23.49
C GLN A 278 -8.93 4.66 22.36
N ASP A 279 -8.65 3.47 21.84
CA ASP A 279 -7.74 3.27 20.71
C ASP A 279 -8.33 3.72 19.38
N ALA A 280 -7.44 3.94 18.40
CA ALA A 280 -7.83 4.21 17.02
C ALA A 280 -8.73 3.09 16.46
N ARG A 281 -9.74 3.47 15.69
CA ARG A 281 -10.67 2.57 15.02
C ARG A 281 -10.45 2.62 13.51
N ILE A 282 -10.69 1.47 12.88
CA ILE A 282 -10.83 1.38 11.43
C ILE A 282 -12.32 1.36 11.14
N LEU A 283 -12.75 2.20 10.21
CA LEU A 283 -14.09 2.25 9.69
C LEU A 283 -14.08 1.62 8.29
N ASN A 284 -14.95 0.64 8.07
CA ASN A 284 -15.08 -0.10 6.81
C ASN A 284 -16.46 -0.77 6.72
N ALA A 285 -16.68 -1.51 5.62
CA ALA A 285 -17.95 -2.21 5.37
C ALA A 285 -18.28 -3.31 6.40
N TYR A 286 -17.30 -3.86 7.12
CA TYR A 286 -17.53 -4.91 8.13
C TYR A 286 -17.77 -4.35 9.53
N THR A 287 -17.09 -3.26 9.88
CA THR A 287 -17.11 -2.67 11.23
C THR A 287 -18.13 -1.53 11.35
N SER A 288 -18.44 -0.86 10.24
CA SER A 288 -19.32 0.31 10.17
C SER A 288 -20.01 0.40 8.79
N PRO A 289 -20.83 -0.58 8.40
CA PRO A 289 -21.45 -0.66 7.06
C PRO A 289 -22.30 0.58 6.73
N ASP A 290 -23.09 1.04 7.70
CA ASP A 290 -24.06 2.15 7.55
C ASP A 290 -23.43 3.55 7.64
N LEU A 291 -22.13 3.64 7.92
CA LEU A 291 -21.45 4.93 8.09
C LEU A 291 -21.20 5.60 6.73
N LEU A 292 -21.48 6.90 6.62
CA LEU A 292 -21.22 7.66 5.40
C LEU A 292 -19.71 7.82 5.19
N VAL A 293 -19.23 7.50 3.99
CA VAL A 293 -17.80 7.53 3.66
C VAL A 293 -17.24 8.94 3.81
N TRP A 294 -17.94 9.97 3.30
CA TRP A 294 -17.49 11.36 3.44
C TRP A 294 -17.35 11.81 4.90
N SER A 295 -18.20 11.30 5.79
CA SER A 295 -18.16 11.63 7.22
C SER A 295 -16.94 11.00 7.89
N ALA A 296 -16.63 9.75 7.54
CA ALA A 296 -15.42 9.08 8.00
C ALA A 296 -14.15 9.77 7.50
N VAL A 297 -14.08 10.16 6.23
CA VAL A 297 -12.94 10.91 5.68
C VAL A 297 -12.79 12.27 6.38
N LEU A 298 -13.89 12.99 6.60
CA LEU A 298 -13.86 14.27 7.28
C LEU A 298 -13.29 14.18 8.70
N ALA A 299 -13.67 13.13 9.45
CA ALA A 299 -13.09 12.84 10.75
C ALA A 299 -11.60 12.44 10.66
N SER A 300 -11.25 11.64 9.65
CA SER A 300 -9.87 11.22 9.41
C SER A 300 -8.96 12.39 8.99
N CYS A 301 -9.49 13.46 8.39
CA CYS A 301 -8.73 14.67 8.08
C CYS A 301 -8.70 15.70 9.23
N ALA A 302 -9.40 15.44 10.34
CA ALA A 302 -9.52 16.39 11.45
C ALA A 302 -8.28 16.34 12.36
N VAL A 303 -7.15 16.84 11.85
CA VAL A 303 -5.88 16.93 12.59
C VAL A 303 -6.05 17.87 13.78
N PRO A 304 -5.72 17.45 15.02
CA PRO A 304 -5.73 18.32 16.19
C PRO A 304 -4.97 19.63 15.92
N VAL A 305 -5.45 20.75 16.46
CA VAL A 305 -4.95 22.14 16.22
C VAL A 305 -5.36 22.71 14.84
N LEU A 306 -5.28 21.92 13.77
CA LEU A 306 -5.63 22.39 12.42
C LEU A 306 -7.15 22.43 12.18
N PHE A 307 -7.87 21.40 12.64
CA PHE A 307 -9.32 21.27 12.47
C PHE A 307 -10.00 20.88 13.80
N PRO A 308 -11.23 21.37 14.07
CA PRO A 308 -12.01 20.93 15.22
C PRO A 308 -12.43 19.46 15.11
N PRO A 309 -12.61 18.74 16.24
CA PRO A 309 -13.10 17.36 16.25
C PRO A 309 -14.49 17.23 15.61
N VAL A 310 -14.71 16.14 14.89
CA VAL A 310 -15.90 15.90 14.05
C VAL A 310 -16.79 14.82 14.66
N ARG A 311 -18.11 14.93 14.46
CA ARG A 311 -19.06 13.85 14.75
C ARG A 311 -19.32 13.04 13.49
N LEU A 312 -19.32 11.73 13.64
CA LEU A 312 -19.57 10.79 12.55
C LEU A 312 -21.08 10.67 12.27
N THR A 313 -21.43 10.49 11.00
CA THR A 313 -22.81 10.39 10.52
C THR A 313 -23.02 9.06 9.81
N SER A 314 -24.03 8.31 10.25
CA SER A 314 -24.53 7.09 9.62
C SER A 314 -25.84 7.35 8.89
N LYS A 315 -26.10 6.55 7.86
CA LYS A 315 -27.36 6.52 7.10
C LYS A 315 -28.13 5.27 7.52
N ARG A 316 -29.32 5.46 8.09
CA ARG A 316 -30.18 4.34 8.50
C ARG A 316 -30.86 3.71 7.29
N TYR A 317 -31.47 2.55 7.52
CA TYR A 317 -32.27 1.82 6.53
C TYR A 317 -33.40 2.65 5.89
N ASP A 318 -33.90 3.69 6.58
CA ASP A 318 -34.93 4.61 6.12
C ASP A 318 -34.36 5.83 5.36
N GLY A 319 -33.05 5.83 5.09
CA GLY A 319 -32.34 6.93 4.44
C GLY A 319 -32.06 8.14 5.34
N GLN A 320 -32.48 8.12 6.62
CA GLN A 320 -32.24 9.24 7.52
C GLN A 320 -30.82 9.24 8.09
N TYR A 321 -30.27 10.44 8.24
CA TYR A 321 -28.95 10.64 8.83
C TYR A 321 -29.01 10.66 10.35
N THR A 322 -28.19 9.83 10.97
CA THR A 322 -28.11 9.68 12.43
C THR A 322 -26.67 9.74 12.91
N PRO A 323 -26.42 10.21 14.14
CA PRO A 323 -25.07 10.30 14.67
C PRO A 323 -24.51 8.91 15.01
N TYR A 324 -23.35 8.56 14.46
CA TYR A 324 -22.60 7.37 14.85
C TYR A 324 -21.84 7.66 16.16
N MET A 325 -22.13 6.89 17.21
CA MET A 325 -21.58 7.12 18.55
C MET A 325 -21.72 8.58 18.99
N GLY A 326 -22.95 9.11 19.02
CA GLY A 326 -23.21 10.56 19.12
C GLY A 326 -22.63 11.29 20.34
N SER A 327 -22.21 10.57 21.38
CA SER A 327 -21.47 11.11 22.54
C SER A 327 -20.00 11.42 22.22
N THR A 328 -19.41 10.73 21.26
CA THR A 328 -17.97 10.76 20.96
C THR A 328 -17.66 11.72 19.82
N ARG A 329 -16.54 12.43 19.94
CA ARG A 329 -15.95 13.21 18.83
C ARG A 329 -14.71 12.49 18.32
N TRP A 330 -14.43 12.68 17.04
CA TRP A 330 -13.37 11.98 16.32
C TRP A 330 -12.37 12.97 15.73
N VAL A 331 -11.13 12.53 15.65
CA VAL A 331 -9.98 13.23 15.07
C VAL A 331 -9.21 12.29 14.15
N ASP A 332 -8.22 12.86 13.47
CA ASP A 332 -7.36 12.18 12.52
C ASP A 332 -6.74 10.89 13.08
N GLY A 333 -6.82 9.80 12.32
CA GLY A 333 -6.29 8.48 12.69
C GLY A 333 -4.77 8.45 12.83
N SER A 334 -4.05 9.27 12.05
CA SER A 334 -2.59 9.42 12.10
C SER A 334 -2.06 9.89 13.45
N VAL A 335 -2.94 10.40 14.33
CA VAL A 335 -2.58 10.81 15.69
C VAL A 335 -2.27 9.60 16.59
N ARG A 336 -2.83 8.43 16.29
CA ARG A 336 -2.63 7.21 17.10
C ARG A 336 -2.18 5.99 16.29
N SER A 337 -2.62 5.86 15.04
CA SER A 337 -2.18 4.79 14.15
C SER A 337 -2.42 5.18 12.68
N ASP A 338 -1.37 5.61 11.99
CA ASP A 338 -1.44 5.92 10.55
C ASP A 338 -1.65 4.66 9.69
N PHE A 339 -1.03 3.53 10.09
CA PHE A 339 -1.17 2.23 9.44
C PHE A 339 -1.62 1.13 10.42
N PRO A 340 -2.92 0.77 10.44
CA PRO A 340 -3.44 -0.20 11.39
C PRO A 340 -3.29 -1.64 10.87
N GLN A 341 -2.05 -2.05 10.60
CA GLN A 341 -1.68 -3.31 9.92
C GLN A 341 -2.26 -4.56 10.59
N GLU A 342 -2.17 -4.68 11.92
CA GLU A 342 -2.60 -5.90 12.62
C GLU A 342 -4.13 -6.12 12.55
N LYS A 343 -4.90 -5.04 12.65
CA LYS A 343 -6.37 -5.09 12.52
C LYS A 343 -6.76 -5.42 11.08
N MET A 344 -6.09 -4.80 10.11
CA MET A 344 -6.29 -5.06 8.68
C MET A 344 -5.95 -6.52 8.32
N ALA A 345 -4.84 -7.05 8.82
CA ALA A 345 -4.42 -8.42 8.57
C ALA A 345 -5.45 -9.44 9.07
N ARG A 346 -6.05 -9.19 10.24
CA ARG A 346 -7.12 -10.04 10.79
C ARG A 346 -8.42 -9.97 9.98
N LEU A 347 -8.79 -8.79 9.49
CA LEU A 347 -10.06 -8.60 8.78
C LEU A 347 -10.01 -9.13 7.34
N TYR A 348 -8.87 -8.99 6.67
CA TYR A 348 -8.75 -9.25 5.23
C TYR A 348 -7.78 -10.37 4.88
N ASN A 349 -7.18 -11.04 5.87
CA ASN A 349 -6.16 -12.07 5.63
C ASN A 349 -5.00 -11.53 4.77
N ILE A 350 -4.41 -10.42 5.23
CA ILE A 350 -3.34 -9.72 4.49
C ILE A 350 -2.04 -10.48 4.70
N ASN A 351 -1.34 -10.76 3.59
CA ASN A 351 -0.04 -11.42 3.61
C ASN A 351 1.13 -10.43 3.55
N TYR A 352 1.01 -9.35 2.78
CA TYR A 352 1.99 -8.27 2.73
C TYR A 352 1.34 -6.91 2.47
N THR A 353 2.07 -5.84 2.79
CA THR A 353 1.59 -4.46 2.76
C THR A 353 2.47 -3.57 1.90
N ILE A 354 1.83 -2.73 1.09
CA ILE A 354 2.46 -1.66 0.30
C ILE A 354 2.13 -0.34 1.01
N ALA A 355 3.14 0.30 1.59
CA ALA A 355 2.99 1.60 2.24
C ALA A 355 3.39 2.72 1.28
N SER A 356 2.45 3.59 0.96
CA SER A 356 2.70 4.85 0.26
C SER A 356 2.81 5.96 1.31
N GLN A 357 4.05 6.42 1.55
CA GLN A 357 4.33 7.41 2.59
C GLN A 357 4.58 8.79 2.00
N THR A 358 3.75 9.74 2.43
CA THR A 358 3.86 11.16 2.09
C THR A 358 4.05 12.09 3.29
N ASN A 359 4.07 11.52 4.51
CA ASN A 359 4.18 12.32 5.72
C ASN A 359 5.51 13.10 5.80
N PRO A 360 5.47 14.43 5.77
CA PRO A 360 6.67 15.27 5.69
C PRO A 360 7.48 15.28 6.99
N HIS A 361 6.89 14.85 8.10
CA HIS A 361 7.56 14.73 9.40
C HIS A 361 8.25 13.37 9.59
N ILE A 362 7.94 12.37 8.78
CA ILE A 362 8.50 11.01 8.91
C ILE A 362 9.45 10.70 7.77
N VAL A 363 9.07 11.05 6.54
CA VAL A 363 9.83 10.69 5.34
C VAL A 363 11.30 11.15 5.37
N PRO A 364 11.66 12.35 5.88
CA PRO A 364 13.07 12.72 6.02
C PRO A 364 13.88 11.81 6.95
N PHE A 365 13.22 11.11 7.87
CA PHE A 365 13.83 10.18 8.82
C PHE A 365 13.68 8.72 8.41
N MET A 366 12.96 8.44 7.31
CA MET A 366 12.84 7.10 6.77
C MET A 366 14.15 6.63 6.18
N GLN A 367 14.42 5.35 6.39
CA GLN A 367 15.60 4.67 5.89
C GLN A 367 15.26 3.97 4.58
N ASP A 368 16.09 4.19 3.56
CA ASP A 368 16.06 3.39 2.33
C ASP A 368 16.32 1.91 2.66
N ASP A 369 15.77 1.00 1.87
CA ASP A 369 15.84 -0.46 2.12
C ASP A 369 17.30 -0.95 2.29
N ILE A 370 18.24 -0.39 1.53
CA ILE A 370 19.67 -0.68 1.66
C ILE A 370 20.16 -0.37 3.09
N SER A 371 19.82 0.81 3.61
CA SER A 371 20.23 1.21 4.96
C SER A 371 19.53 0.42 6.07
N ARG A 372 18.31 -0.05 5.80
CA ARG A 372 17.50 -0.85 6.73
C ARG A 372 18.02 -2.29 6.85
N PHE A 373 18.34 -2.93 5.73
CA PHE A 373 18.63 -4.36 5.69
C PHE A 373 20.12 -4.69 5.53
N ARG A 374 20.95 -3.81 4.95
CA ARG A 374 22.40 -4.08 4.81
C ARG A 374 23.06 -3.98 6.19
N LYS A 375 23.50 -5.11 6.73
CA LYS A 375 24.23 -5.20 8.01
C LYS A 375 25.70 -4.82 7.82
N GLY A 376 25.97 -3.54 7.57
CA GLY A 376 27.35 -3.03 7.56
C GLY A 376 27.94 -3.00 8.98
N THR A 377 29.10 -3.64 9.15
CA THR A 377 29.86 -3.75 10.42
C THR A 377 30.24 -2.38 11.02
N LEU A 378 30.44 -1.35 10.19
CA LEU A 378 30.79 0.01 10.65
C LEU A 378 29.64 0.82 11.28
N SER A 379 28.40 0.33 11.28
CA SER A 379 27.22 1.10 11.74
C SER A 379 26.63 0.65 13.08
N TRP A 380 27.20 -0.37 13.72
CA TRP A 380 26.66 -0.94 14.96
C TRP A 380 26.60 0.07 16.14
N PRO A 381 27.61 0.93 16.37
CA PRO A 381 27.54 1.93 17.44
C PRO A 381 26.43 2.96 17.21
N GLN A 382 26.28 3.47 15.98
CA GLN A 382 25.20 4.40 15.63
C GLN A 382 23.81 3.75 15.77
N ARG A 383 23.68 2.44 15.48
CA ARG A 383 22.41 1.70 15.69
C ARG A 383 22.07 1.57 17.17
N ILE A 384 23.06 1.34 18.03
CA ILE A 384 22.87 1.30 19.49
C ILE A 384 22.48 2.67 20.00
N VAL A 385 23.22 3.71 19.63
CA VAL A 385 22.91 5.09 20.04
C VAL A 385 21.52 5.50 19.56
N ARG A 386 21.10 5.12 18.36
CA ARG A 386 19.73 5.41 17.88
C ARG A 386 18.67 4.61 18.63
N ARG A 387 18.90 3.32 18.90
CA ARG A 387 17.96 2.48 19.67
C ARG A 387 17.85 2.93 21.12
N GLN A 388 18.98 3.18 21.78
CA GLN A 388 19.00 3.71 23.14
C GLN A 388 18.48 5.13 23.19
N GLY A 389 18.80 5.98 22.21
CA GLY A 389 18.24 7.32 22.08
C GLY A 389 16.72 7.30 21.92
N ALA A 390 16.17 6.38 21.13
CA ALA A 390 14.71 6.19 21.04
C ALA A 390 14.11 5.75 22.39
N VAL A 391 14.76 4.84 23.12
CA VAL A 391 14.33 4.39 24.45
C VAL A 391 14.42 5.51 25.50
N ILE A 392 15.49 6.31 25.48
CA ILE A 392 15.68 7.45 26.38
C ILE A 392 14.65 8.54 26.07
N THR A 393 14.45 8.90 24.80
CA THR A 393 13.41 9.85 24.40
C THR A 393 12.03 9.37 24.79
N LYS A 394 11.74 8.07 24.62
CA LYS A 394 10.48 7.45 25.05
C LYS A 394 10.31 7.55 26.57
N GLY A 395 11.34 7.18 27.35
CA GLY A 395 11.34 7.30 28.81
C GLY A 395 11.24 8.74 29.32
N MET A 396 11.87 9.71 28.65
CA MET A 396 11.75 11.14 28.98
C MET A 396 10.36 11.68 28.63
N MET A 397 9.76 11.23 27.52
CA MET A 397 8.38 11.57 27.17
C MET A 397 7.37 10.93 28.11
N ASP A 398 7.55 9.67 28.51
CA ASP A 398 6.73 8.97 29.50
C ASP A 398 6.83 9.68 30.87
N PHE A 399 8.04 10.05 31.29
CA PHE A 399 8.26 10.84 32.49
C PHE A 399 7.58 12.22 32.41
N ALA A 400 7.74 12.92 31.28
CA ALA A 400 7.07 14.20 31.05
C ALA A 400 5.54 14.05 31.00
N ARG A 401 5.01 12.94 30.50
CA ARG A 401 3.58 12.62 30.46
C ARG A 401 3.01 12.36 31.85
N GLU A 402 3.75 11.65 32.70
CA GLU A 402 3.38 11.37 34.10
C GLU A 402 3.48 12.62 34.98
N HIS A 403 4.43 13.52 34.69
CA HIS A 403 4.71 14.71 35.51
C HIS A 403 4.16 16.02 34.91
N ALA A 404 3.58 16.02 33.71
CA ALA A 404 2.85 17.16 33.15
C ALA A 404 1.54 17.36 33.93
N GLY A 405 1.65 18.09 35.03
CA GLY A 405 0.55 18.44 35.92
C GLY A 405 -0.49 19.41 35.31
N SER A 406 -1.74 19.15 35.71
CA SER A 406 -2.89 20.05 35.89
C SER A 406 -3.59 20.74 34.72
N LEU A 407 -3.08 20.77 33.49
CA LEU A 407 -3.83 21.34 32.35
C LEU A 407 -4.25 20.27 31.32
N PRO A 408 -5.56 19.90 31.29
CA PRO A 408 -6.11 18.96 30.31
C PRO A 408 -5.72 19.20 28.84
N PRO A 409 -5.61 20.44 28.32
CA PRO A 409 -5.21 20.65 26.93
C PRO A 409 -3.73 20.30 26.64
N VAL A 410 -2.83 20.52 27.59
CA VAL A 410 -1.38 20.24 27.41
C VAL A 410 -1.12 18.74 27.43
N ARG A 411 -1.71 18.02 28.38
CA ARG A 411 -1.64 16.56 28.45
C ARG A 411 -2.18 15.91 27.17
N ARG A 412 -3.31 16.42 26.64
CA ARG A 412 -3.90 15.93 25.38
C ARG A 412 -3.00 16.17 24.16
N LEU A 413 -2.35 17.33 24.07
CA LEU A 413 -1.41 17.60 22.99
C LEU A 413 -0.19 16.66 23.06
N LEU A 414 0.31 16.38 24.26
CA LEU A 414 1.38 15.40 24.48
C LEU A 414 0.94 13.97 24.15
N ASP A 415 -0.27 13.55 24.55
CA ASP A 415 -0.84 12.23 24.22
C ASP A 415 -0.98 12.06 22.70
N HIS A 416 -1.41 13.11 21.99
CA HIS A 416 -1.49 13.11 20.53
C HIS A 416 -0.10 13.10 19.87
N GLY A 417 0.86 13.87 20.37
CA GLY A 417 2.23 13.89 19.86
C GLY A 417 2.98 12.56 20.09
N TYR A 418 2.80 11.94 21.25
CA TYR A 418 3.36 10.62 21.57
C TYR A 418 2.78 9.53 20.67
N GLY A 419 1.47 9.57 20.44
CA GLY A 419 0.78 8.63 19.57
C GLY A 419 1.32 8.64 18.14
N VAL A 420 1.83 9.77 17.64
CA VAL A 420 2.54 9.86 16.35
C VAL A 420 3.91 9.18 16.44
N VAL A 421 4.69 9.43 17.49
CA VAL A 421 6.07 8.91 17.57
C VAL A 421 6.15 7.37 17.68
N ASP A 422 5.17 6.71 18.32
CA ASP A 422 5.20 5.24 18.57
C ASP A 422 4.64 4.37 17.42
N GLN A 423 4.37 4.95 16.25
CA GLN A 423 3.70 4.25 15.14
C GLN A 423 4.65 3.47 14.22
N ARG A 424 4.12 2.37 13.66
CA ARG A 424 4.77 1.65 12.55
C ARG A 424 4.51 2.39 11.23
N TYR A 425 5.53 3.05 10.72
CA TYR A 425 5.49 3.79 9.45
C TYR A 425 6.00 3.03 8.23
N TYR A 426 6.31 1.75 8.40
CA TYR A 426 6.85 0.91 7.33
C TYR A 426 5.88 -0.23 7.03
N GLY A 427 5.59 -0.43 5.74
CA GLY A 427 5.10 -1.69 5.21
C GLY A 427 6.24 -2.62 4.80
N ASP A 428 5.88 -3.73 4.17
CA ASP A 428 6.80 -4.67 3.54
C ASP A 428 7.45 -4.02 2.32
N VAL A 429 6.64 -3.36 1.48
CA VAL A 429 7.10 -2.51 0.38
C VAL A 429 6.82 -1.06 0.72
N ASN A 430 7.85 -0.20 0.68
CA ASN A 430 7.73 1.21 1.00
C ASN A 430 7.95 2.07 -0.25
N ILE A 431 6.93 2.84 -0.63
CA ILE A 431 6.97 3.81 -1.72
C ILE A 431 6.98 5.21 -1.11
N VAL A 432 8.11 5.88 -1.22
CA VAL A 432 8.42 7.09 -0.46
C VAL A 432 8.79 8.23 -1.40
N GLY A 433 8.17 9.38 -1.22
CA GLY A 433 8.51 10.60 -1.97
C GLY A 433 9.85 11.19 -1.57
N LYS A 434 10.58 11.78 -2.52
CA LYS A 434 11.85 12.49 -2.24
C LYS A 434 11.57 13.94 -1.90
N TYR A 435 11.44 14.25 -0.61
CA TYR A 435 11.16 15.62 -0.19
C TYR A 435 12.39 16.51 -0.21
N SER A 436 12.23 17.67 -0.85
CA SER A 436 13.10 18.83 -0.72
C SER A 436 12.39 19.92 0.08
N LEU A 437 13.12 20.95 0.52
CA LEU A 437 12.54 22.11 1.23
C LEU A 437 11.38 22.78 0.45
N ARG A 438 11.36 22.67 -0.88
CA ARG A 438 10.26 23.15 -1.73
C ARG A 438 8.93 22.45 -1.43
N HIS A 439 8.97 21.16 -1.08
CA HIS A 439 7.77 20.37 -0.85
C HIS A 439 7.02 20.77 0.42
N TYR A 440 7.74 21.23 1.45
CA TYR A 440 7.10 21.79 2.64
C TYR A 440 6.26 23.03 2.31
N SER A 441 6.67 23.81 1.31
CA SER A 441 5.88 24.97 0.88
C SER A 441 4.56 24.59 0.19
N TYR A 442 4.46 23.39 -0.39
CA TYR A 442 3.24 22.90 -1.04
C TYR A 442 2.16 22.45 -0.05
N MET A 443 2.53 22.08 1.18
CA MET A 443 1.59 21.60 2.20
C MET A 443 0.51 22.62 2.56
N LEU A 444 0.83 23.91 2.45
CA LEU A 444 -0.09 25.01 2.78
C LEU A 444 -0.75 25.62 1.53
N GLN A 445 -0.56 25.00 0.36
CA GLN A 445 -1.12 25.47 -0.91
C GLN A 445 -2.28 24.59 -1.35
N ASN A 446 -3.29 25.21 -1.97
CA ASN A 446 -4.37 24.49 -2.60
C ASN A 446 -3.88 23.69 -3.83
N PRO A 447 -4.48 22.52 -4.11
CA PRO A 447 -4.12 21.67 -5.24
C PRO A 447 -4.38 22.40 -6.57
N ARG A 448 -3.31 22.86 -7.24
CA ARG A 448 -3.38 23.41 -8.60
C ARG A 448 -3.09 22.32 -9.64
N PRO A 449 -3.62 22.41 -10.87
CA PRO A 449 -3.36 21.43 -11.94
C PRO A 449 -1.88 21.15 -12.20
N TYR A 450 -1.04 22.19 -12.12
CA TYR A 450 0.41 22.04 -12.27
C TYR A 450 1.03 21.24 -11.11
N LEU A 451 0.66 21.56 -9.86
CA LEU A 451 1.18 20.88 -8.67
C LEU A 451 0.73 19.41 -8.62
N PHE A 452 -0.51 19.13 -9.03
CA PHE A 452 -1.03 17.78 -9.18
C PHE A 452 -0.15 16.94 -10.11
N LYS A 453 0.16 17.45 -11.30
CA LYS A 453 1.02 16.73 -12.27
C LYS A 453 2.43 16.47 -11.73
N ILE A 454 3.01 17.41 -10.98
CA ILE A 454 4.33 17.22 -10.37
C ILE A 454 4.29 16.08 -9.36
N LEU A 455 3.40 16.16 -8.36
CA LEU A 455 3.35 15.18 -7.28
C LEU A 455 2.93 13.80 -7.79
N GLN A 456 2.02 13.74 -8.76
CA GLN A 456 1.67 12.51 -9.46
C GLN A 456 2.90 11.90 -10.15
N ARG A 457 3.66 12.67 -10.92
CA ARG A 457 4.86 12.16 -11.61
C ARG A 457 5.94 11.69 -10.64
N GLU A 458 6.05 12.33 -9.47
CA GLU A 458 6.93 11.87 -8.39
C GLU A 458 6.46 10.53 -7.80
N GLY A 459 5.14 10.37 -7.61
CA GLY A 459 4.51 9.12 -7.17
C GLY A 459 4.76 7.97 -8.14
N GLU A 460 4.59 8.21 -9.45
CA GLU A 460 4.87 7.22 -10.49
C GLU A 460 6.35 6.79 -10.44
N ARG A 461 7.27 7.77 -10.44
CA ARG A 461 8.72 7.54 -10.42
C ARG A 461 9.23 6.86 -9.16
N ALA A 462 8.59 7.07 -8.02
CA ALA A 462 8.90 6.36 -6.79
C ALA A 462 8.42 4.90 -6.84
N THR A 463 7.35 4.64 -7.60
CA THR A 463 6.74 3.31 -7.74
C THR A 463 7.48 2.44 -8.76
N TRP A 464 7.96 3.01 -9.87
CA TRP A 464 8.56 2.22 -10.96
C TRP A 464 9.68 1.25 -10.54
N PRO A 465 10.65 1.64 -9.69
CA PRO A 465 11.68 0.71 -9.22
C PRO A 465 11.17 -0.40 -8.29
N LYS A 466 9.94 -0.27 -7.77
CA LYS A 466 9.30 -1.25 -6.87
C LYS A 466 8.40 -2.24 -7.60
N ILE A 467 8.07 -1.98 -8.88
CA ILE A 467 7.15 -2.81 -9.65
C ILE A 467 7.60 -4.27 -9.71
N SER A 468 8.89 -4.55 -9.95
CA SER A 468 9.35 -5.94 -10.02
C SER A 468 9.24 -6.70 -8.70
N LEU A 469 9.43 -6.02 -7.55
CA LEU A 469 9.21 -6.61 -6.23
C LEU A 469 7.73 -6.92 -6.02
N ILE A 470 6.86 -5.95 -6.29
CA ILE A 470 5.41 -6.10 -6.13
C ILE A 470 4.88 -7.19 -7.06
N GLU A 471 5.30 -7.19 -8.33
CA GLU A 471 4.93 -8.20 -9.31
C GLU A 471 5.33 -9.61 -8.84
N THR A 472 6.56 -9.78 -8.32
CA THR A 472 7.03 -11.07 -7.80
C THR A 472 6.15 -11.57 -6.65
N GLN A 473 5.76 -10.69 -5.73
CA GLN A 473 4.90 -11.02 -4.59
C GLN A 473 3.45 -11.29 -5.00
N GLU A 474 2.96 -10.61 -6.04
CA GLU A 474 1.55 -10.64 -6.41
C GLU A 474 1.22 -11.72 -7.46
N ARG A 475 2.19 -12.11 -8.30
CA ARG A 475 1.99 -13.02 -9.46
C ARG A 475 1.29 -14.31 -9.08
N VAL A 476 1.70 -14.97 -7.99
CA VAL A 476 1.06 -16.20 -7.52
C VAL A 476 -0.38 -15.93 -7.05
N GLY A 477 -0.59 -14.89 -6.24
CA GLY A 477 -1.91 -14.51 -5.73
C GLY A 477 -2.91 -14.18 -6.85
N LYS A 478 -2.47 -13.41 -7.85
CA LYS A 478 -3.27 -13.15 -9.07
C LYS A 478 -3.56 -14.39 -9.88
N THR A 479 -2.59 -15.29 -10.02
CA THR A 479 -2.81 -16.55 -10.74
C THR A 479 -3.90 -17.37 -10.05
N ILE A 480 -3.86 -17.47 -8.71
CA ILE A 480 -4.89 -18.13 -7.91
C ILE A 480 -6.25 -17.47 -8.13
N GLN A 481 -6.31 -16.14 -8.04
CA GLN A 481 -7.55 -15.39 -8.23
C GLN A 481 -8.14 -15.59 -9.63
N HIS A 482 -7.33 -15.45 -10.68
CA HIS A 482 -7.74 -15.61 -12.07
C HIS A 482 -8.25 -17.03 -12.34
N CYS A 483 -7.55 -18.05 -11.83
CA CYS A 483 -7.98 -19.44 -11.94
C CYS A 483 -9.34 -19.66 -11.26
N LEU A 484 -9.54 -19.11 -10.05
CA LEU A 484 -10.80 -19.23 -9.33
C LEU A 484 -11.96 -18.52 -10.06
N GLU A 485 -11.74 -17.31 -10.57
CA GLU A 485 -12.74 -16.56 -11.34
C GLU A 485 -13.14 -17.31 -12.62
N LEU A 486 -12.16 -17.87 -13.34
CA LEU A 486 -12.38 -18.65 -14.55
C LEU A 486 -13.18 -19.94 -14.27
N LEU A 487 -12.82 -20.68 -13.22
CA LEU A 487 -13.53 -21.91 -12.83
C LEU A 487 -14.98 -21.61 -12.41
N ASN A 488 -15.20 -20.57 -11.61
CA ASN A 488 -16.56 -20.16 -11.21
C ASN A 488 -17.40 -19.76 -12.41
N TYR A 489 -16.83 -19.01 -13.36
CA TYR A 489 -17.52 -18.64 -14.59
C TYR A 489 -17.92 -19.87 -15.42
N GLN A 490 -17.00 -20.84 -15.59
CA GLN A 490 -17.29 -22.09 -16.30
C GLN A 490 -18.37 -22.93 -15.60
N HIS A 491 -18.34 -22.99 -14.28
CA HIS A 491 -19.34 -23.70 -13.48
C HIS A 491 -20.74 -23.08 -13.64
N THR A 492 -20.84 -21.74 -13.66
CA THR A 492 -22.13 -21.06 -13.87
C THR A 492 -22.73 -21.27 -15.26
N LEU A 493 -21.90 -21.52 -16.28
CA LEU A 493 -22.38 -21.76 -17.65
C LEU A 493 -22.86 -23.21 -17.88
N ASN A 494 -22.37 -24.17 -17.10
CA ASN A 494 -22.71 -25.59 -17.22
C ASN A 494 -23.30 -26.12 -15.90
N PRO A 495 -24.48 -25.64 -15.47
CA PRO A 495 -25.15 -26.24 -14.32
C PRO A 495 -25.49 -27.69 -14.68
N ILE A 496 -24.92 -28.65 -13.94
CA ILE A 496 -25.37 -30.04 -14.00
C ILE A 496 -26.86 -30.02 -13.61
N PRO A 497 -27.78 -30.54 -14.43
CA PRO A 497 -29.18 -30.60 -14.04
C PRO A 497 -29.29 -31.47 -12.79
N GLU A 498 -29.70 -30.87 -11.67
CA GLU A 498 -30.10 -31.61 -10.49
C GLU A 498 -31.21 -32.58 -10.91
N TYR A 499 -30.90 -33.87 -10.90
CA TYR A 499 -31.91 -34.91 -11.00
C TYR A 499 -32.85 -34.73 -9.81
N ILE A 500 -34.03 -34.19 -10.08
CA ILE A 500 -35.18 -34.27 -9.18
C ILE A 500 -35.44 -35.76 -8.98
N ALA A 501 -34.96 -36.29 -7.85
CA ALA A 501 -35.35 -37.59 -7.37
C ALA A 501 -36.82 -37.49 -6.95
N THR A 502 -37.72 -37.86 -7.87
CA THR A 502 -39.10 -38.17 -7.55
C THR A 502 -39.13 -39.41 -6.68
N THR A 503 -39.55 -39.25 -5.43
CA THR A 503 -40.23 -40.30 -4.64
C THR A 503 -41.52 -39.74 -4.11
#